data_AF-A0A7S3SS15-F1
#
_entry.id   AF-A0A7S3SS15-F1
#
_cell.length_a   1.000
_cell.length_b   1.000
_cell.length_c   1.000
_cell.angle_alpha   90.00
_cell.angle_beta   90.00
_cell.angle_gamma   90.00
#
_symmetry.space_group_name_H-M   'P 1'
#
loop_
_entity.id
_entity.type
_entity.pdbx_description
1 polymer ?
#
loop_
_entity_poly.entity_id
_entity_poly.type
_entity_poly.pdbx_seq_one_letter_code
_entity_poly.pdbx_strand_id
1 'polypeptide(L)'
;EGTLAALAESEPAEEVRGGAGEAARAAAVVRIVGHAPSGETKGSQPGSPRWGRQHVVYEMRVEGVPAVAPADGAAAAGGGAAECSGQPEAVAWEVSRRFSQFVRLHDELLCSHAPEVRASGCRLPAKFRLPTLLPTAADLAAEGADRMGPLQAYLDCVMASEALRAAPATRRFLGAD
;
A
#
# COMPACT_ATOMS: atom_id res chain seq x y z
N GLU A 1 -24.20 -59.16 0.51
CA GLU A 1 -24.28 -58.71 1.92
C GLU A 1 -23.14 -57.76 2.18
N GLY A 2 -23.42 -56.57 2.70
CA GLY A 2 -22.43 -55.50 2.90
C GLY A 2 -23.07 -54.12 2.93
N THR A 3 -23.98 -53.92 3.87
CA THR A 3 -24.65 -52.64 4.15
C THR A 3 -23.84 -51.92 5.23
N LEU A 4 -23.36 -50.71 4.95
CA LEU A 4 -23.13 -49.71 6.01
C LEU A 4 -23.63 -48.35 5.53
N ALA A 5 -24.64 -47.89 6.26
CA ALA A 5 -25.23 -46.58 6.21
C ALA A 5 -24.30 -45.56 6.88
N ALA A 6 -24.32 -44.32 6.38
CA ALA A 6 -24.17 -43.13 7.20
C ALA A 6 -24.84 -41.95 6.47
N LEU A 7 -26.09 -41.70 6.85
CA LEU A 7 -26.71 -40.39 6.76
C LEU A 7 -25.95 -39.46 7.72
N ALA A 8 -25.54 -38.30 7.22
CA ALA A 8 -25.28 -37.13 8.06
C ALA A 8 -25.99 -35.95 7.38
N GLU A 9 -27.11 -35.58 7.98
CA GLU A 9 -27.88 -34.39 7.69
C GLU A 9 -27.11 -33.13 8.12
N SER A 10 -27.34 -32.05 7.37
CA SER A 10 -27.39 -30.64 7.79
C SER A 10 -26.17 -30.03 8.49
N GLU A 11 -25.53 -29.05 7.83
CA GLU A 11 -25.54 -27.63 8.25
C GLU A 11 -25.39 -26.75 6.98
N PRO A 12 -26.16 -25.64 6.83
CA PRO A 12 -25.87 -24.67 5.78
C PRO A 12 -24.52 -24.02 6.07
N ALA A 13 -23.72 -23.77 5.03
CA ALA A 13 -22.52 -22.97 5.15
C ALA A 13 -22.89 -21.63 5.81
N GLU A 14 -22.32 -21.41 6.98
CA GLU A 14 -22.39 -20.15 7.72
C GLU A 14 -22.07 -19.01 6.75
N GLU A 15 -23.07 -18.19 6.51
CA GLU A 15 -22.94 -16.91 5.81
C GLU A 15 -22.00 -16.06 6.66
N VAL A 16 -20.70 -16.18 6.40
CA VAL A 16 -19.70 -15.25 6.93
C VAL A 16 -20.10 -13.90 6.36
N ARG A 17 -20.79 -13.12 7.18
CA ARG A 17 -20.84 -11.66 7.10
C ARG A 17 -19.41 -11.14 7.26
N GLY A 18 -18.63 -11.32 6.21
CA GLY A 18 -17.38 -10.60 6.00
C GLY A 18 -17.76 -9.14 5.87
N GLY A 19 -17.41 -8.38 6.89
CA GLY A 19 -17.89 -7.02 7.11
C GLY A 19 -17.77 -6.12 5.88
N ALA A 20 -18.66 -5.15 5.84
CA ALA A 20 -18.76 -4.05 4.89
C ALA A 20 -17.49 -3.17 4.75
N GLY A 21 -16.32 -3.62 5.21
CA GLY A 21 -15.02 -2.97 5.03
C GLY A 21 -14.17 -3.53 3.88
N GLU A 22 -14.54 -4.67 3.29
CA GLU A 22 -13.70 -5.36 2.28
C GLU A 22 -13.91 -4.84 0.85
N ALA A 23 -15.08 -4.26 0.56
CA ALA A 23 -15.43 -3.78 -0.79
C ALA A 23 -14.99 -2.33 -1.09
N ALA A 24 -14.61 -1.53 -0.10
CA ALA A 24 -14.64 -0.07 -0.20
C ALA A 24 -13.36 0.64 -0.71
N ARG A 25 -12.39 -0.03 -1.34
CA ARG A 25 -11.15 0.64 -1.83
C ARG A 25 -10.93 0.42 -3.33
N ALA A 26 -11.89 0.89 -4.14
CA ALA A 26 -11.92 0.66 -5.59
C ALA A 26 -10.92 1.52 -6.41
N ALA A 27 -10.32 2.57 -5.86
CA ALA A 27 -9.18 3.26 -6.45
C ALA A 27 -8.49 4.08 -5.36
N ALA A 28 -7.26 3.71 -5.00
CA ALA A 28 -6.43 4.54 -4.14
C ALA A 28 -5.39 5.24 -5.01
N VAL A 29 -5.42 6.57 -5.03
CA VAL A 29 -4.37 7.39 -5.61
C VAL A 29 -3.30 7.57 -4.54
N VAL A 30 -2.05 7.28 -4.88
CA VAL A 30 -0.92 7.38 -3.95
C VAL A 30 0.08 8.37 -4.52
N ARG A 31 0.47 9.37 -3.73
CA ARG A 31 1.46 10.37 -4.15
C ARG A 31 2.54 10.54 -3.09
N ILE A 32 3.81 10.49 -3.50
CA ILE A 32 4.92 10.95 -2.67
C ILE A 32 4.92 12.48 -2.71
N VAL A 33 4.67 13.11 -1.57
CA VAL A 33 4.53 14.57 -1.44
C VAL A 33 5.80 15.24 -0.94
N GLY A 34 6.70 14.48 -0.32
CA GLY A 34 7.94 15.02 0.24
C GLY A 34 8.95 13.95 0.60
N HIS A 35 10.15 14.41 0.93
CA HIS A 35 11.18 13.58 1.52
C HIS A 35 12.00 14.38 2.52
N ALA A 36 12.53 13.72 3.54
CA ALA A 36 13.42 14.32 4.52
C ALA A 36 14.52 13.34 4.96
N PRO A 37 15.76 13.81 5.17
CA PRO A 37 16.76 13.03 5.87
C PRO A 37 16.32 12.85 7.33
N SER A 38 16.49 11.64 7.86
CA SER A 38 16.12 11.27 9.23
C SER A 38 17.13 10.28 9.82
N GLY A 39 17.18 10.20 11.15
CA GLY A 39 18.07 9.31 11.90
C GLY A 39 19.10 10.05 12.75
N GLU A 40 19.65 9.34 13.74
CA GLU A 40 20.62 9.91 14.67
C GLU A 40 22.02 10.00 14.06
N THR A 41 22.59 11.21 14.05
CA THR A 41 24.03 11.41 14.09
C THR A 41 24.49 11.18 15.52
N LYS A 42 24.94 9.96 15.86
CA LYS A 42 25.47 9.73 17.21
C LYS A 42 26.69 10.65 17.41
N GLY A 43 26.52 11.68 18.24
CA GLY A 43 27.52 12.70 18.50
C GLY A 43 28.73 12.16 19.24
N SER A 44 29.91 12.53 18.74
CA SER A 44 31.04 13.01 19.54
C SER A 44 31.59 12.13 20.68
N GLN A 45 31.69 10.81 20.51
CA GLN A 45 32.69 10.04 21.26
C GLN A 45 33.98 9.91 20.43
N PRO A 46 35.14 10.42 20.90
CA PRO A 46 36.40 10.20 20.21
C PRO A 46 36.69 8.70 20.15
N GLY A 47 36.82 8.14 18.96
CA GLY A 47 37.22 6.75 18.74
C GLY A 47 36.12 5.75 18.36
N SER A 48 34.84 6.14 18.33
CA SER A 48 33.79 5.28 17.77
C SER A 48 33.62 5.53 16.27
N PRO A 49 33.65 4.50 15.41
CA PRO A 49 33.43 4.69 13.99
C PRO A 49 32.02 5.28 13.77
N ARG A 50 31.95 6.33 12.95
CA ARG A 50 30.77 7.19 12.74
C ARG A 50 29.66 6.48 11.96
N TRP A 51 29.01 5.47 12.50
CA TRP A 51 27.85 4.87 11.85
C TRP A 51 26.57 5.42 12.46
N GLY A 52 26.19 6.64 12.04
CA GLY A 52 24.82 7.12 12.25
C GLY A 52 23.86 6.34 11.34
N ARG A 53 22.70 5.90 11.83
CA ARG A 53 21.66 5.24 11.01
C ARG A 53 20.85 6.30 10.25
N GLN A 54 21.53 7.15 9.49
CA GLN A 54 20.84 8.13 8.67
C GLN A 54 20.16 7.45 7.48
N HIS A 55 18.98 7.93 7.12
CA HIS A 55 18.16 7.39 6.05
C HIS A 55 17.20 8.46 5.52
N VAL A 56 16.70 8.27 4.31
CA VAL A 56 15.62 9.10 3.76
C VAL A 56 14.27 8.52 4.13
N VAL A 57 13.38 9.39 4.58
CA VAL A 57 11.95 9.12 4.76
C VAL A 57 11.18 9.84 3.66
N TYR A 58 10.25 9.14 3.03
CA TYR A 58 9.34 9.66 2.02
C TYR A 58 7.96 9.83 2.65
N GLU A 59 7.40 11.03 2.52
CA GLU A 59 6.05 11.35 2.94
C GLU A 59 5.10 11.07 1.79
N MET A 60 4.06 10.31 2.07
CA MET A 60 3.10 9.86 1.08
C MET A 60 1.70 10.22 1.50
N ARG A 61 0.93 10.74 0.56
CA ARG A 61 -0.51 10.95 0.70
C ARG A 61 -1.25 9.86 -0.06
N VAL A 62 -2.21 9.23 0.60
CA VAL A 62 -3.08 8.21 0.04
C VAL A 62 -4.49 8.76 0.02
N GLU A 63 -5.11 8.75 -1.14
CA GLU A 63 -6.49 9.19 -1.34
C GLU A 63 -7.30 7.98 -1.81
N GLY A 64 -8.15 7.45 -0.95
CA GLY A 64 -9.08 6.38 -1.30
C GLY A 64 -10.38 6.95 -1.85
N VAL A 65 -10.78 6.55 -3.05
CA VAL A 65 -12.16 6.68 -3.50
C VAL A 65 -12.94 5.52 -2.90
N PRO A 66 -13.96 5.78 -2.04
CA PRO A 66 -14.82 4.72 -1.56
C PRO A 66 -15.43 4.01 -2.76
N ALA A 67 -15.39 2.68 -2.78
CA ALA A 67 -16.19 1.96 -3.75
C ALA A 67 -17.65 2.29 -3.43
N VAL A 68 -18.30 3.03 -4.32
CA VAL A 68 -19.74 3.22 -4.24
C VAL A 68 -20.34 1.83 -4.40
N ALA A 69 -20.92 1.29 -3.33
CA ALA A 69 -21.71 0.08 -3.43
C ALA A 69 -22.78 0.32 -4.49
N PRO A 70 -23.04 -0.59 -5.45
CA PRO A 70 -24.24 -0.49 -6.26
C PRO A 70 -25.42 -0.38 -5.30
N ALA A 71 -26.32 0.57 -5.55
CA ALA A 71 -27.52 0.72 -4.74
C ALA A 71 -28.30 -0.60 -4.80
N ASP A 72 -28.16 -1.42 -3.77
CA ASP A 72 -28.96 -2.62 -3.60
C ASP A 72 -30.41 -2.18 -3.44
N GLY A 73 -31.24 -2.55 -4.40
CA GLY A 73 -32.69 -2.52 -4.29
C GLY A 73 -33.35 -1.14 -4.44
N ALA A 74 -33.33 -0.57 -5.65
CA ALA A 74 -34.44 0.27 -6.08
C ALA A 74 -35.67 -0.62 -6.37
N ALA A 75 -36.28 -1.13 -5.30
CA ALA A 75 -37.65 -1.62 -5.37
C ALA A 75 -38.53 -0.47 -5.87
N ALA A 76 -39.25 -0.71 -6.96
CA ALA A 76 -40.20 0.21 -7.52
C ALA A 76 -41.30 0.54 -6.49
N ALA A 77 -41.19 1.70 -5.83
CA ALA A 77 -42.28 2.36 -5.14
C ALA A 77 -42.15 3.86 -5.42
N GLY A 78 -43.20 4.41 -6.02
CA GLY A 78 -43.20 5.76 -6.58
C GLY A 78 -43.08 6.89 -5.57
N GLY A 79 -42.69 8.05 -6.11
CA GLY A 79 -42.99 9.36 -5.56
C GLY A 79 -41.90 9.97 -4.66
N GLY A 80 -41.37 11.12 -5.09
CA GLY A 80 -40.71 12.08 -4.21
C GLY A 80 -39.22 12.27 -4.50
N ALA A 81 -38.88 13.48 -4.94
CA ALA A 81 -37.51 13.93 -5.12
C ALA A 81 -36.70 13.85 -3.82
N ALA A 82 -35.55 13.21 -3.88
CA ALA A 82 -34.39 13.53 -3.06
C ALA A 82 -33.14 13.30 -3.93
N GLU A 83 -32.52 14.40 -4.34
CA GLU A 83 -31.22 14.43 -4.97
C GLU A 83 -30.20 13.79 -4.02
N CYS A 84 -29.85 12.52 -4.22
CA CYS A 84 -28.72 11.91 -3.54
C CYS A 84 -27.42 12.29 -4.27
N SER A 85 -27.08 13.58 -4.28
CA SER A 85 -25.73 14.06 -4.56
C SER A 85 -24.83 13.85 -3.34
N GLY A 86 -24.75 12.60 -2.86
CA GLY A 86 -23.77 12.17 -1.88
C GLY A 86 -22.53 11.70 -2.62
N GLN A 87 -21.74 12.64 -3.14
CA GLN A 87 -20.43 12.30 -3.69
C GLN A 87 -19.64 11.68 -2.53
N PRO A 88 -19.15 10.43 -2.65
CA PRO A 88 -18.47 9.78 -1.55
C PRO A 88 -17.26 10.63 -1.14
N GLU A 89 -17.23 11.07 0.13
CA GLU A 89 -16.16 11.90 0.63
C GLU A 89 -14.85 11.11 0.53
N ALA A 90 -13.90 11.61 -0.27
CA ALA A 90 -12.64 10.95 -0.49
C ALA A 90 -11.86 10.90 0.83
N VAL A 91 -11.56 9.69 1.32
CA VAL A 91 -10.79 9.52 2.55
C VAL A 91 -9.31 9.69 2.19
N ALA A 92 -8.66 10.70 2.76
CA ALA A 92 -7.24 10.97 2.57
C ALA A 92 -6.47 10.82 3.89
N TRP A 93 -5.32 10.17 3.84
CA TRP A 93 -4.40 10.06 4.99
C TRP A 93 -2.94 10.12 4.53
N GLU A 94 -2.05 10.35 5.49
CA GLU A 94 -0.61 10.45 5.26
C GLU A 94 0.13 9.28 5.89
N VAL A 95 1.18 8.83 5.22
CA VAL A 95 2.02 7.73 5.66
C VAL A 95 3.48 8.01 5.31
N SER A 96 4.37 7.74 6.26
CA SER A 96 5.81 7.89 6.04
C SER A 96 6.47 6.53 5.79
N ARG A 97 7.33 6.46 4.76
CA ARG A 97 8.02 5.22 4.38
C ARG A 97 9.50 5.45 4.07
N ARG A 98 10.34 4.51 4.49
CA ARG A 98 11.76 4.44 4.15
C ARG A 98 11.97 3.59 2.92
N PHE A 99 13.05 3.83 2.17
CA PHE A 99 13.39 3.00 1.00
C PHE A 99 13.41 1.49 1.32
N SER A 100 13.90 1.09 2.50
CA SER A 100 13.89 -0.32 2.93
C SER A 100 12.50 -0.93 3.06
N GLN A 101 11.47 -0.12 3.34
CA GLN A 101 10.07 -0.58 3.37
C GLN A 101 9.53 -0.78 1.96
N PHE A 102 9.96 0.00 0.97
CA PHE A 102 9.64 -0.25 -0.44
C PHE A 102 10.29 -1.55 -0.93
N VAL A 103 11.55 -1.81 -0.55
CA VAL A 103 12.23 -3.09 -0.83
C VAL A 103 11.41 -4.25 -0.27
N ARG A 104 11.02 -4.15 1.01
CA ARG A 104 10.21 -5.18 1.65
C ARG A 104 8.85 -5.39 0.97
N LEU A 105 8.16 -4.31 0.57
CA LEU A 105 6.92 -4.41 -0.21
C LEU A 105 7.15 -5.19 -1.52
N HIS A 106 8.18 -4.82 -2.27
CA HIS A 106 8.49 -5.48 -3.54
C HIS A 106 8.80 -6.97 -3.36
N ASP A 107 9.60 -7.31 -2.35
CA ASP A 107 9.92 -8.70 -2.04
C ASP A 107 8.67 -9.50 -1.64
N GLU A 108 7.79 -8.93 -0.79
CA GLU A 108 6.53 -9.57 -0.40
C GLU A 108 5.59 -9.78 -1.60
N LEU A 109 5.51 -8.81 -2.52
CA LEU A 109 4.73 -8.94 -3.76
C LEU A 109 5.33 -9.98 -4.69
N LEU A 110 6.65 -10.06 -4.81
CA LEU A 110 7.31 -11.12 -5.58
C LEU A 110 7.07 -12.51 -4.98
N CYS A 111 6.97 -12.63 -3.66
CA CYS A 111 6.68 -13.91 -3.02
C CYS A 111 5.22 -14.35 -3.19
N SER A 112 4.28 -13.41 -3.18
CA SER A 112 2.84 -13.70 -3.13
C SER A 112 2.11 -13.55 -4.46
N HIS A 113 2.60 -12.69 -5.35
CA HIS A 113 1.97 -12.27 -6.62
C HIS A 113 3.01 -12.19 -7.75
N ALA A 114 3.95 -13.15 -7.79
CA ALA A 114 5.05 -13.16 -8.75
C ALA A 114 4.62 -13.04 -10.23
N PRO A 115 3.57 -13.76 -10.69
CA PRO A 115 3.09 -13.64 -12.06
C PRO A 115 2.64 -12.22 -12.41
N GLU A 116 1.92 -11.57 -11.50
CA GLU A 116 1.37 -10.22 -11.69
C GLU A 116 2.47 -9.17 -11.70
N VAL A 117 3.47 -9.28 -10.81
CA VAL A 117 4.65 -8.39 -10.80
C VAL A 117 5.44 -8.52 -12.10
N ARG A 118 5.58 -9.74 -12.64
CA ARG A 118 6.28 -9.96 -13.92
C ARG A 118 5.48 -9.43 -15.10
N ALA A 119 4.16 -9.62 -15.11
CA ALA A 119 3.27 -9.17 -16.18
C ALA A 119 3.15 -7.63 -16.22
N SER A 120 3.06 -6.99 -15.05
CA SER A 120 3.02 -5.52 -14.95
C SER A 120 4.36 -4.86 -15.23
N GLY A 121 5.46 -5.59 -15.05
CA GLY A 121 6.81 -5.06 -15.23
C GLY A 121 7.19 -4.05 -14.14
N CYS A 122 6.51 -4.03 -13.00
CA CYS A 122 6.82 -3.10 -11.91
C CYS A 122 8.21 -3.37 -11.35
N ARG A 123 9.10 -2.40 -11.48
CA ARG A 123 10.49 -2.49 -10.99
C ARG A 123 10.73 -1.46 -9.91
N LEU A 124 11.26 -1.92 -8.79
CA LEU A 124 11.78 -1.01 -7.78
C LEU A 124 13.08 -0.36 -8.29
N PRO A 125 13.28 0.96 -8.11
CA PRO A 125 14.55 1.59 -8.45
C PRO A 125 15.70 0.93 -7.69
N ALA A 126 16.85 0.80 -8.38
CA ALA A 126 18.02 0.17 -7.79
C ALA A 126 18.49 0.91 -6.53
N LYS A 127 19.13 0.17 -5.61
CA LYS A 127 19.80 0.77 -4.45
C LYS A 127 20.90 1.70 -4.95
N PHE A 128 20.63 3.00 -4.93
CA PHE A 128 21.65 4.01 -5.12
C PHE A 128 22.67 3.86 -3.99
N ARG A 129 23.92 3.55 -4.32
CA ARG A 129 25.00 3.54 -3.35
C ARG A 129 25.60 4.93 -3.34
N LEU A 130 25.42 5.64 -2.23
CA LEU A 130 26.16 6.86 -1.98
C LEU A 130 27.66 6.53 -2.04
N PRO A 131 28.46 7.27 -2.84
CA PRO A 131 29.89 7.03 -2.96
C PRO A 131 30.64 7.33 -1.65
N THR A 132 30.00 8.04 -0.71
CA THR A 132 30.55 8.45 0.57
C THR A 132 30.25 7.45 1.68
N LEU A 133 31.28 7.00 2.40
CA LEU A 133 31.15 6.15 3.59
C LEU A 133 30.34 6.82 4.72
N LEU A 134 30.24 8.16 4.70
CA LEU A 134 29.50 8.97 5.66
C LEU A 134 28.65 9.99 4.88
N PRO A 135 27.41 9.67 4.51
CA PRO A 135 26.56 10.65 3.86
C PRO A 135 26.24 11.81 4.80
N THR A 136 26.24 13.01 4.22
CA THR A 136 25.74 14.22 4.85
C THR A 136 24.23 14.33 4.68
N ALA A 137 23.59 15.24 5.42
CA ALA A 137 22.17 15.55 5.22
C ALA A 137 21.87 16.04 3.79
N ALA A 138 22.81 16.74 3.15
CA ALA A 138 22.69 17.18 1.76
C ALA A 138 22.75 16.00 0.78
N ASP A 139 23.65 15.03 1.03
CA ASP A 139 23.74 13.81 0.21
C ASP A 139 22.44 12.99 0.29
N LEU A 140 21.86 12.88 1.47
CA LEU A 140 20.57 12.19 1.68
C LEU A 140 19.39 12.96 1.08
N ALA A 141 19.42 14.30 1.12
CA ALA A 141 18.39 15.10 0.48
C ALA A 141 18.45 14.95 -1.05
N ALA A 142 19.64 14.97 -1.65
CA ALA A 142 19.82 14.73 -3.08
C ALA A 142 19.37 13.31 -3.47
N GLU A 143 19.80 12.28 -2.74
CA GLU A 143 19.36 10.90 -2.95
C GLU A 143 17.84 10.74 -2.81
N GLY A 144 17.25 11.46 -1.84
CA GLY A 144 15.80 11.50 -1.63
C GLY A 144 15.08 12.06 -2.85
N ALA A 145 15.50 13.22 -3.33
CA ALA A 145 14.93 13.89 -4.49
C ALA A 145 15.06 13.02 -5.76
N ASP A 146 16.25 12.46 -6.01
CA ASP A 146 16.53 11.62 -7.19
C ASP A 146 15.65 10.36 -7.24
N ARG A 147 15.24 9.85 -6.08
CA ARG A 147 14.40 8.64 -5.97
C ARG A 147 12.91 8.91 -6.00
N MET A 148 12.44 10.14 -5.76
CA MET A 148 11.01 10.42 -5.71
C MET A 148 10.28 9.99 -6.99
N GLY A 149 10.77 10.41 -8.16
CA GLY A 149 10.16 10.06 -9.44
C GLY A 149 10.13 8.55 -9.69
N PRO A 150 11.26 7.83 -9.59
CA PRO A 150 11.28 6.38 -9.74
C PRO A 150 10.43 5.60 -8.73
N LEU A 151 10.36 6.06 -7.47
CA LEU A 151 9.50 5.44 -6.46
C LEU A 151 8.01 5.72 -6.74
N GLN A 152 7.68 6.92 -7.22
CA GLN A 152 6.32 7.24 -7.65
C GLN A 152 5.89 6.34 -8.82
N ALA A 153 6.73 6.20 -9.84
CA ALA A 153 6.44 5.32 -10.99
C ALA A 153 6.26 3.85 -10.57
N TYR A 154 7.05 3.39 -9.59
CA TYR A 154 6.86 2.05 -9.01
C TYR A 154 5.49 1.91 -8.33
N LEU A 155 5.08 2.88 -7.51
CA LEU A 155 3.77 2.89 -6.87
C LEU A 155 2.64 2.95 -7.89
N ASP A 156 2.73 3.82 -8.89
CA ASP A 156 1.72 3.93 -9.95
C ASP A 156 1.54 2.58 -10.66
N CYS A 157 2.64 1.87 -10.93
CA CYS A 157 2.61 0.54 -11.51
C CYS A 157 1.93 -0.50 -10.60
N VAL A 158 2.27 -0.51 -9.30
CA VAL A 158 1.64 -1.40 -8.32
C VAL A 158 0.14 -1.12 -8.22
N MET A 159 -0.25 0.15 -8.19
CA MET A 159 -1.64 0.57 -8.04
C MET A 159 -2.48 0.36 -9.31
N ALA A 160 -1.84 0.29 -10.49
CA ALA A 160 -2.51 -0.02 -11.76
C ALA A 160 -2.97 -1.48 -11.85
N SER A 161 -2.34 -2.41 -11.12
CA SER A 161 -2.77 -3.81 -11.06
C SER A 161 -3.73 -4.03 -9.91
N GLU A 162 -4.94 -4.51 -10.21
CA GLU A 162 -5.96 -4.78 -9.20
C GLU A 162 -5.47 -5.80 -8.16
N ALA A 163 -4.83 -6.88 -8.59
CA ALA A 163 -4.29 -7.91 -7.70
C ALA A 163 -3.17 -7.38 -6.80
N LEU A 164 -2.22 -6.62 -7.35
CA LEU A 164 -1.11 -6.06 -6.56
C LEU A 164 -1.59 -4.99 -5.58
N ARG A 165 -2.57 -4.18 -5.99
CA ARG A 165 -3.20 -3.16 -5.15
C ARG A 165 -3.98 -3.77 -3.99
N ALA A 166 -4.74 -4.84 -4.26
CA ALA A 166 -5.53 -5.55 -3.24
C ALA A 166 -4.67 -6.40 -2.30
N ALA A 167 -3.41 -6.66 -2.64
CA ALA A 167 -2.51 -7.48 -1.84
C ALA A 167 -2.37 -6.96 -0.39
N PRO A 168 -2.39 -7.84 0.63
CA PRO A 168 -2.23 -7.44 2.04
C PRO A 168 -0.93 -6.68 2.31
N ALA A 169 0.15 -7.00 1.60
CA ALA A 169 1.41 -6.29 1.69
C ALA A 169 1.27 -4.81 1.29
N THR A 170 0.53 -4.54 0.20
CA THR A 170 0.25 -3.18 -0.28
C THR A 170 -0.63 -2.42 0.70
N ARG A 171 -1.68 -3.05 1.24
CA ARG A 171 -2.54 -2.43 2.26
C ARG A 171 -1.74 -2.01 3.51
N ARG A 172 -0.94 -2.92 4.08
CA ARG A 172 -0.04 -2.62 5.20
C ARG A 172 0.94 -1.50 4.87
N PHE A 173 1.51 -1.55 3.66
CA PHE A 173 2.42 -0.52 3.20
C PHE A 173 1.75 0.85 3.11
N LEU A 174 0.49 0.94 2.68
CA LEU A 174 -0.26 2.20 2.63
C LEU A 174 -0.83 2.63 3.99
N GLY A 175 -0.70 1.83 5.05
CA GLY A 175 -1.32 2.12 6.35
C GLY A 175 -2.85 1.95 6.32
N ALA A 176 -3.32 0.98 5.55
CA ALA A 176 -4.73 0.69 5.27
C ALA A 176 -5.33 -0.42 6.15
N ASP A 177 -4.69 -0.73 7.28
CA ASP A 177 -5.13 -1.73 8.27
C ASP A 177 -5.71 -1.07 9.51
#